data_AF-A0A506XYQ6-F1
#
_entry.id   AF-A0A506XYQ6-F1
#
_cell.length_a   1.000
_cell.length_b   1.000
_cell.length_c   1.000
_cell.angle_alpha   90.00
_cell.angle_beta   90.00
_cell.angle_gamma   90.00
#
_symmetry.space_group_name_H-M   'P 1'
#
loop_
_entity.id
_entity.type
_entity.pdbx_description
1 polymer ?
#
loop_
_entity_poly.entity_id
_entity_poly.type
_entity_poly.pdbx_seq_one_letter_code
_entity_poly.pdbx_strand_id
1 'polypeptide(L)'
;MIASAEHIQSFQQPTSSTDCEPLSAAEVRAAPVAFAATANHIEHDTVALKVTSRYAGITAEHVQVPQGNGAAEIRFRTGKHYLLAAEDERILGCGISGEATEEQRALYIQAFG
;
A
#
# COMPACT_ATOMS: atom_id res chain seq x y z
N MET A 1 -54.72 17.21 -18.00
CA MET A 1 -54.43 17.10 -16.56
C MET A 1 -53.20 16.23 -16.39
N ILE A 2 -52.13 16.80 -15.81
CA ILE A 2 -51.03 16.16 -15.00
C ILE A 2 -50.32 14.91 -15.60
N ALA A 3 -49.11 15.01 -16.16
CA ALA A 3 -47.77 15.10 -15.53
C ALA A 3 -47.14 13.72 -15.21
N SER A 4 -45.95 13.45 -15.79
CA SER A 4 -44.85 12.54 -15.35
C SER A 4 -43.87 12.45 -16.54
N ALA A 5 -42.77 13.20 -16.67
CA ALA A 5 -41.65 13.45 -15.75
C ALA A 5 -40.93 12.17 -15.30
N GLU A 6 -39.73 11.99 -15.88
CA GLU A 6 -38.53 11.38 -15.31
C GLU A 6 -38.56 9.90 -14.94
N HIS A 7 -37.98 9.07 -15.80
CA HIS A 7 -37.17 7.94 -15.37
C HIS A 7 -35.92 7.84 -16.26
N ILE A 8 -35.03 8.84 -16.14
CA ILE A 8 -33.60 8.57 -16.33
C ILE A 8 -33.17 7.85 -15.05
N GLN A 9 -33.48 6.55 -14.97
CA GLN A 9 -32.78 5.70 -14.01
C GLN A 9 -31.38 5.56 -14.59
N SER A 10 -30.52 6.40 -14.03
CA SER A 10 -29.08 6.43 -14.10
C SER A 10 -28.52 5.18 -14.75
N PHE A 11 -27.69 5.40 -15.77
CA PHE A 11 -26.59 4.49 -16.05
C PHE A 11 -26.04 4.03 -14.70
N GLN A 12 -26.32 2.78 -14.35
CA GLN A 12 -25.56 2.09 -13.34
C GLN A 12 -24.19 1.96 -13.96
N GLN A 13 -23.38 3.01 -13.77
CA GLN A 13 -21.94 2.90 -13.92
C GLN A 13 -21.56 1.68 -13.09
N PRO A 14 -20.80 0.72 -13.64
CA PRO A 14 -20.23 -0.31 -12.81
C PRO A 14 -19.52 0.45 -11.68
N THR A 15 -20.00 0.30 -10.46
CA THR A 15 -19.22 0.70 -9.30
C THR A 15 -18.03 -0.24 -9.35
N SER A 16 -16.97 0.20 -9.99
CA SER A 16 -15.63 -0.32 -9.78
C SER A 16 -15.45 -0.35 -8.26
N SER A 17 -15.72 -1.51 -7.68
CA SER A 17 -15.43 -1.83 -6.29
C SER A 17 -14.18 -2.71 -6.33
N THR A 18 -13.22 -2.26 -7.13
CA THR A 18 -11.81 -2.64 -7.11
C THR A 18 -10.94 -1.40 -6.80
N ASP A 19 -11.57 -0.29 -6.41
CA ASP A 19 -10.89 0.90 -5.95
C ASP A 19 -10.55 0.69 -4.48
N CYS A 20 -9.28 0.37 -4.21
CA CYS A 20 -8.74 0.41 -2.86
C CYS A 20 -9.05 1.79 -2.25
N GLU A 21 -10.00 1.87 -1.31
CA GLU A 21 -10.25 3.09 -0.57
C GLU A 21 -8.97 3.46 0.21
N PRO A 22 -8.39 4.65 -0.01
CA PRO A 22 -6.94 4.81 0.13
C PRO A 22 -6.48 5.43 1.45
N LEU A 23 -5.23 5.13 1.79
CA LEU A 23 -4.29 6.02 2.49
C LEU A 23 -4.81 6.73 3.75
N SER A 24 -4.98 6.00 4.86
CA SER A 24 -5.13 6.63 6.18
C SER A 24 -3.93 6.36 7.10
N ALA A 25 -3.48 7.40 7.81
CA ALA A 25 -2.43 7.25 8.81
C ALA A 25 -2.89 6.39 9.99
N ALA A 26 -4.20 6.31 10.22
CA ALA A 26 -4.81 5.45 11.24
C ALA A 26 -4.61 3.96 10.90
N GLU A 27 -4.82 3.56 9.64
CA GLU A 27 -4.58 2.18 9.19
C GLU A 27 -3.10 1.83 9.20
N VAL A 28 -2.23 2.73 8.75
CA VAL A 28 -0.77 2.53 8.84
C VAL A 28 -0.35 2.30 10.29
N ARG A 29 -0.90 3.07 11.24
CA ARG A 29 -0.62 2.92 12.67
C ARG A 29 -1.18 1.62 13.27
N ALA A 30 -2.30 1.12 12.74
CA ALA A 30 -2.91 -0.12 13.20
C ALA A 30 -2.13 -1.37 12.75
N ALA A 31 -1.31 -1.26 11.70
CA ALA A 31 -0.50 -2.37 11.22
C ALA A 31 0.50 -2.84 12.31
N PRO A 32 0.60 -4.16 12.56
CA PRO A 32 1.48 -4.69 13.61
C PRO A 32 2.97 -4.47 13.30
N VAL A 33 3.31 -4.34 12.02
CA VAL A 33 4.67 -4.11 11.54
C VAL A 33 4.67 -2.96 10.54
N ALA A 34 5.57 -2.00 10.72
CA ALA A 34 5.79 -0.91 9.76
C ALA A 34 7.26 -0.52 9.71
N PHE A 35 7.84 -0.41 8.51
CA PHE A 35 9.27 -0.17 8.32
C PHE A 35 9.58 0.51 6.99
N ALA A 36 10.73 1.18 6.94
CA ALA A 36 11.34 1.65 5.70
C ALA A 36 12.35 0.60 5.21
N ALA A 37 12.38 0.36 3.91
CA ALA A 37 13.34 -0.56 3.30
C ALA A 37 13.81 -0.09 1.92
N THR A 38 14.91 -0.68 1.45
CA THR A 38 15.43 -0.49 0.09
C THR A 38 15.40 -1.83 -0.64
N ALA A 39 14.89 -1.85 -1.87
CA ALA A 39 14.93 -3.05 -2.71
C ALA A 39 16.34 -3.21 -3.29
N ASN A 40 17.11 -4.17 -2.78
CA ASN A 40 18.49 -4.39 -3.19
C ASN A 40 18.62 -5.31 -4.40
N HIS A 41 17.74 -6.30 -4.49
CA HIS A 41 17.79 -7.32 -5.54
C HIS A 41 16.38 -7.85 -5.82
N ILE A 42 16.12 -8.26 -7.06
CA ILE A 42 14.89 -8.91 -7.48
C ILE A 42 15.28 -10.13 -8.31
N GLU A 43 14.85 -11.32 -7.89
CA GLU A 43 15.17 -12.59 -8.55
C GLU A 43 13.92 -13.47 -8.62
N HIS A 44 13.57 -14.00 -9.80
CA HIS A 44 12.47 -14.96 -9.99
C HIS A 44 11.19 -14.60 -9.21
N ASP A 45 10.76 -13.33 -9.27
CA ASP A 45 9.60 -12.77 -8.56
C ASP A 45 9.72 -12.66 -7.03
N THR A 46 10.93 -12.77 -6.48
CA THR A 46 11.24 -12.48 -5.07
C THR A 46 12.07 -11.21 -4.97
N VAL A 47 11.67 -10.30 -4.09
CA VAL A 47 12.32 -9.02 -3.83
C VAL A 47 13.07 -9.11 -2.51
N ALA A 48 14.39 -8.91 -2.55
CA ALA A 48 15.21 -8.77 -1.35
C ALA A 48 15.21 -7.30 -0.90
N LEU A 49 14.57 -7.04 0.23
CA LEU A 49 14.46 -5.74 0.88
C LEU A 49 15.46 -5.65 2.04
N LYS A 50 16.24 -4.58 2.09
CA LYS A 50 17.05 -4.23 3.26
C LYS A 50 16.33 -3.18 4.08
N VAL A 51 15.99 -3.52 5.32
CA VAL A 51 15.34 -2.60 6.25
C VAL A 51 16.32 -1.51 6.67
N THR A 52 15.89 -0.26 6.57
CA THR A 52 16.68 0.92 6.91
C THR A 52 16.20 1.58 8.19
N SER A 53 14.88 1.56 8.45
CA SER A 53 14.27 2.04 9.69
C SER A 53 13.05 1.21 10.04
N ARG A 54 12.73 1.09 11.33
CA ARG A 54 11.50 0.43 11.83
C ARG A 54 10.65 1.49 12.54
N TYR A 55 9.37 1.52 12.22
CA TYR A 55 8.39 2.42 12.83
C TYR A 55 7.53 1.67 13.85
N ALA A 56 7.14 0.43 13.54
CA ALA A 56 6.36 -0.43 14.42
C ALA A 56 6.77 -1.90 14.26
N GLY A 57 6.61 -2.66 15.36
CA GLY A 57 6.87 -4.10 15.40
C GLY A 57 8.35 -4.49 15.29
N ILE A 58 8.58 -5.79 15.19
CA ILE A 58 9.91 -6.38 14.99
C ILE A 58 9.98 -6.91 13.55
N THR A 59 11.07 -6.63 12.86
CA THR A 59 11.31 -7.12 11.50
C THR A 59 12.79 -7.44 11.34
N ALA A 60 13.12 -8.49 10.60
CA ALA A 60 14.50 -8.81 10.23
C ALA A 60 15.19 -7.65 9.49
N GLU A 61 16.52 -7.63 9.47
CA GLU A 61 17.28 -6.61 8.72
C GLU A 61 17.17 -6.79 7.20
N HIS A 62 16.98 -8.03 6.77
CA HIS A 62 16.69 -8.40 5.39
C HIS A 62 15.37 -9.15 5.34
N VAL A 63 14.47 -8.70 4.46
CA VAL A 63 13.15 -9.29 4.25
C VAL A 63 13.07 -9.72 2.80
N GLN A 64 12.53 -10.92 2.56
CA GLN A 64 12.18 -11.39 1.23
C GLN A 64 10.67 -11.34 1.09
N VAL A 65 10.20 -10.67 0.04
CA VAL A 65 8.77 -10.58 -0.27
C VAL A 65 8.52 -10.96 -1.72
N PRO A 66 7.37 -11.54 -2.05
CA PRO A 66 6.99 -11.74 -3.45
C PRO A 66 6.81 -10.38 -4.15
N GLN A 67 7.11 -10.36 -5.45
CA GLN A 67 6.85 -9.23 -6.31
C GLN A 67 5.34 -9.06 -6.50
N GLY A 68 4.83 -7.84 -6.33
CA GLY A 68 3.42 -7.54 -6.56
C GLY A 68 3.03 -7.74 -8.03
N ASN A 69 1.95 -8.47 -8.27
CA ASN A 69 1.44 -8.78 -9.60
C ASN A 69 0.03 -8.23 -9.88
N GLY A 70 -0.69 -7.75 -8.86
CA GLY A 70 -1.98 -7.06 -8.98
C GLY A 70 -1.92 -5.53 -8.90
N ALA A 71 -3.02 -4.87 -9.27
CA ALA A 71 -3.16 -3.41 -9.21
C ALA A 71 -3.16 -2.84 -7.79
N ALA A 72 -3.57 -3.65 -6.81
CA ALA A 72 -3.55 -3.29 -5.39
C ALA A 72 -2.19 -3.55 -4.72
N GLU A 73 -1.27 -4.23 -5.40
CA GLU A 73 0.02 -4.66 -4.85
C GLU A 73 1.16 -3.74 -5.28
N ILE A 74 2.23 -3.73 -4.49
CA ILE A 74 3.41 -2.92 -4.78
C ILE A 74 4.31 -3.66 -5.77
N ARG A 75 4.59 -3.00 -6.90
CA ARG A 75 5.65 -3.45 -7.79
C ARG A 75 6.97 -2.79 -7.41
N PHE A 76 7.85 -3.57 -6.79
CA PHE A 76 9.18 -3.16 -6.37
C PHE A 76 10.13 -3.02 -7.55
N ARG A 77 11.05 -2.06 -7.43
CA ARG A 77 12.15 -1.81 -8.36
C ARG A 77 13.45 -1.73 -7.59
N THR A 78 14.47 -2.41 -8.10
CA THR A 78 15.82 -2.39 -7.52
C THR A 78 16.35 -0.95 -7.39
N GLY A 79 17.01 -0.66 -6.27
CA GLY A 79 17.56 0.64 -5.93
C GLY A 79 16.55 1.66 -5.41
N LYS A 80 15.26 1.31 -5.32
CA LYS A 80 14.22 2.20 -4.77
C LYS A 80 14.00 1.97 -3.28
N HIS A 81 13.56 3.04 -2.62
CA HIS A 81 13.20 3.05 -1.20
C HIS A 81 11.70 2.94 -1.05
N TYR A 82 11.26 2.21 -0.05
CA TYR A 82 9.86 1.89 0.20
C TYR A 82 9.51 2.13 1.66
N LEU A 83 8.26 2.53 1.89
CA LEU A 83 7.61 2.54 3.20
C LEU A 83 6.56 1.45 3.17
N LEU A 84 6.70 0.50 4.10
CA LEU A 84 5.97 -0.76 4.08
C LEU A 84 5.32 -0.99 5.43
N ALA A 85 4.05 -1.38 5.39
CA ALA A 85 3.30 -1.92 6.51
C ALA A 85 2.97 -3.37 6.19
N ALA A 86 2.97 -4.21 7.23
CA ALA A 86 2.73 -5.63 7.08
C ALA A 86 1.85 -6.16 8.19
N GLU A 87 1.04 -7.16 7.83
CA GLU A 87 0.17 -7.94 8.71
C GLU A 87 0.23 -9.39 8.25
N ASP A 88 0.30 -10.35 9.20
CA ASP A 88 0.34 -11.79 8.91
C ASP A 88 1.32 -12.17 7.77
N GLU A 89 2.55 -11.65 7.86
CA GLU A 89 3.64 -11.89 6.89
C GLU A 89 3.39 -11.35 5.47
N ARG A 90 2.33 -10.55 5.29
CA ARG A 90 1.98 -9.92 4.01
C ARG A 90 2.17 -8.42 4.06
N ILE A 91 2.70 -7.86 2.97
CA ILE A 91 2.74 -6.41 2.78
C ILE A 91 1.34 -5.90 2.46
N LEU A 92 0.90 -4.89 3.20
CA LEU A 92 -0.39 -4.22 2.99
C LEU A 92 -0.31 -3.31 1.77
N GLY A 93 -1.12 -3.57 0.75
CA GLY A 93 -1.18 -2.80 -0.49
C GLY A 93 -2.06 -1.54 -0.40
N CYS A 94 -2.74 -1.19 -1.49
CA CYS A 94 -3.78 -0.15 -1.50
C CYS A 94 -3.32 1.26 -1.05
N GLY A 95 -2.04 1.57 -1.22
CA GLY A 95 -1.45 2.85 -0.80
C GLY A 95 -0.92 2.86 0.65
N ILE A 96 -1.29 1.90 1.51
CA ILE A 96 -0.72 1.79 2.86
C ILE A 96 0.81 1.58 2.79
N SER A 97 1.26 0.86 1.78
CA SER A 97 2.66 0.65 1.46
C SER A 97 2.96 1.11 0.03
N GLY A 98 4.17 1.61 -0.20
CA GLY A 98 4.58 2.11 -1.51
C GLY A 98 6.02 2.61 -1.57
N GLU A 99 6.42 3.13 -2.74
CA GLU A 99 7.70 3.85 -2.85
C GLU A 99 7.70 5.03 -1.88
N ALA A 100 8.85 5.35 -1.29
CA ALA A 100 9.00 6.38 -0.27
C ALA A 100 8.99 7.80 -0.87
N THR A 101 7.88 8.13 -1.54
CA THR A 101 7.55 9.46 -2.04
C THR A 101 7.27 10.41 -0.87
N GLU A 102 7.17 11.71 -1.16
CA GLU A 102 6.87 12.72 -0.14
C GLU A 102 5.50 12.48 0.51
N GLU A 103 4.48 12.16 -0.28
CA GLU A 103 3.14 11.81 0.20
C GLU A 103 3.16 10.58 1.11
N GLN A 104 3.86 9.51 0.70
CA GLN A 104 3.98 8.30 1.51
C GLN A 104 4.72 8.57 2.82
N ARG A 105 5.77 9.40 2.78
CA ARG A 105 6.52 9.81 3.98
C ARG A 105 5.62 10.62 4.91
N ALA A 106 4.85 11.56 4.39
CA ALA A 106 3.92 12.36 5.17
C ALA A 106 2.88 11.47 5.87
N LEU A 107 2.42 10.40 5.23
CA LEU A 107 1.52 9.42 5.85
C LEU A 107 2.17 8.69 7.03
N TYR A 108 3.40 8.20 6.87
CA TYR A 108 4.12 7.48 7.92
C TYR A 108 4.56 8.41 9.06
N ILE A 109 4.90 9.66 8.76
CA ILE A 109 5.15 10.69 9.78
C ILE A 109 3.87 10.98 10.55
N GLN A 110 2.72 11.14 9.88
CA GLN A 110 1.44 11.30 10.57
C GLN A 110 1.05 10.08 11.40
N ALA A 111 1.49 8.87 11.03
CA ALA A 111 1.22 7.63 11.75
C ALA A 111 2.12 7.46 13.00
N PHE A 112 3.42 7.76 12.91
CA PHE A 112 4.41 7.37 13.92
C PHE A 112 5.34 8.49 14.41
N GLY A 113 5.28 9.67 13.78
CA GLY A 113 6.11 10.84 14.11
C GLY A 113 5.67 11.57 15.38
#